data_AF-A0A804Q0Z1-F1
#
_entry.id   AF-A0A804Q0Z1-F1
#
_cell.length_a   1.000
_cell.length_b   1.000
_cell.length_c   1.000
_cell.angle_alpha   90.00
_cell.angle_beta   90.00
_cell.angle_gamma   90.00
#
_symmetry.space_group_name_H-M   'P 1'
#
loop_
_entity.id
_entity.type
_entity.pdbx_description
1 polymer ?
#
loop_
_entity_poly.entity_id
_entity_poly.type
_entity_poly.pdbx_seq_one_letter_code
_entity_poly.pdbx_strand_id
1 'polypeptide(L)'
;MGLEEYIKDVSTDDAAEQASNLRFQINILWGMLLYERSVVEFKLGLSMWEDCLMAAIEKFKLGGASATYIAVLVKNHYANETAQDGLGFKIDEIVQAWNEMYDIKRWLRGVPLFRLEPLFRRRVPQLHTALEHI
;
A
#
# COMPACT_ATOMS: atom_id res chain seq x y z
N MET A 1 21.23 -39.93 7.64
CA MET A 1 20.42 -38.69 7.72
C MET A 1 19.49 -38.71 6.52
N GLY A 2 18.22 -39.01 6.79
CA GLY A 2 17.22 -39.22 5.75
C GLY A 2 16.62 -37.89 5.30
N LEU A 3 16.10 -37.84 4.07
CA LEU A 3 15.30 -36.74 3.54
C LEU A 3 14.18 -36.28 4.50
N GLU A 4 13.72 -37.15 5.40
CA GLU A 4 12.75 -36.82 6.46
C GLU A 4 13.24 -35.77 7.46
N GLU A 5 14.55 -35.71 7.72
CA GLU A 5 15.18 -34.70 8.57
C GLU A 5 15.27 -33.36 7.82
N TYR A 6 15.64 -33.40 6.53
CA TYR A 6 15.68 -32.20 5.68
C TYR A 6 14.28 -31.61 5.39
N ILE A 7 13.24 -32.45 5.30
CA ILE A 7 11.84 -32.01 5.14
C ILE A 7 11.26 -31.47 6.45
N LYS A 8 11.72 -31.98 7.61
CA LYS A 8 11.40 -31.37 8.91
C LYS A 8 12.15 -30.07 9.16
N ASP A 9 13.34 -29.91 8.56
CA ASP A 9 14.21 -28.74 8.68
C ASP A 9 13.85 -27.61 7.71
N VAL A 10 12.96 -27.86 6.72
CA VAL A 10 12.00 -26.83 6.27
C VAL A 10 11.01 -26.63 7.42
N SER A 11 11.53 -26.01 8.46
CA SER A 11 10.95 -25.85 9.78
C SER A 11 9.56 -25.22 9.67
N THR A 12 8.63 -25.68 10.50
CA THR A 12 7.33 -25.01 10.69
C THR A 12 7.49 -23.53 11.04
N ASP A 13 8.64 -23.15 11.61
CA ASP A 13 9.00 -21.77 11.95
C ASP A 13 9.21 -20.92 10.69
N ASP A 14 9.94 -21.44 9.70
CA ASP A 14 10.13 -20.76 8.41
C ASP A 14 8.80 -20.56 7.67
N ALA A 15 7.93 -21.57 7.69
CA ALA A 15 6.62 -21.48 7.07
C ALA A 15 5.72 -20.45 7.77
N ALA A 16 5.77 -20.38 9.11
CA ALA A 16 5.03 -19.39 9.89
C ALA A 16 5.56 -17.96 9.67
N GLU A 17 6.89 -17.78 9.62
CA GLU A 17 7.53 -16.50 9.31
C GLU A 17 7.16 -16.04 7.89
N GLN A 18 7.27 -16.93 6.90
CA GLN A 18 6.87 -16.64 5.52
C GLN A 18 5.39 -16.24 5.43
N ALA A 19 4.49 -16.98 6.09
CA ALA A 19 3.07 -16.65 6.11
C ALA A 19 2.80 -15.30 6.79
N SER A 20 3.54 -14.99 7.85
CA SER A 20 3.47 -13.69 8.55
C SER A 20 3.93 -12.55 7.63
N ASN A 21 5.09 -12.70 7.00
CA ASN A 21 5.65 -11.73 6.05
C ASN A 21 4.69 -11.46 4.87
N LEU A 22 4.09 -12.52 4.31
CA LEU A 22 3.08 -12.39 3.25
C LEU A 22 1.84 -11.63 3.73
N ARG A 23 1.38 -11.87 4.97
CA ARG A 23 0.24 -11.17 5.56
C ARG A 23 0.53 -9.68 5.72
N PHE A 24 1.71 -9.30 6.21
CA PHE A 24 2.13 -7.90 6.29
C PHE A 24 2.12 -7.24 4.91
N GLN A 25 2.68 -7.89 3.90
CA GLN A 25 2.70 -7.38 2.53
C GLN A 25 1.29 -7.20 1.94
N ILE A 26 0.39 -8.17 2.15
CA ILE A 26 -1.01 -8.07 1.71
C ILE A 26 -1.70 -6.87 2.37
N ASN A 27 -1.46 -6.65 3.66
CA ASN A 27 -1.99 -5.49 4.37
C ASN A 27 -1.47 -4.17 3.79
N ILE A 28 -0.17 -4.05 3.48
CA ILE A 28 0.38 -2.86 2.82
C ILE A 28 -0.25 -2.63 1.44
N LEU A 29 -0.35 -3.67 0.61
CA LEU A 29 -0.98 -3.58 -0.72
C LEU A 29 -2.45 -3.15 -0.62
N TRP A 30 -3.18 -3.70 0.35
CA TRP A 30 -4.58 -3.34 0.58
C TRP A 30 -4.70 -1.90 1.08
N GLY A 31 -3.83 -1.46 1.98
CA GLY A 31 -3.74 -0.07 2.43
C GLY A 31 -3.55 0.88 1.26
N MET A 32 -2.61 0.59 0.35
CA MET A 32 -2.40 1.40 -0.86
C MET A 32 -3.63 1.45 -1.76
N LEU A 33 -4.29 0.32 -2.02
CA LEU A 33 -5.48 0.29 -2.85
C LEU A 33 -6.63 1.11 -2.25
N LEU A 34 -6.81 1.07 -0.93
CA LEU A 34 -7.83 1.86 -0.24
C LEU A 34 -7.48 3.35 -0.23
N TYR A 35 -6.21 3.71 -0.08
CA TYR A 35 -5.75 5.09 -0.17
C TYR A 35 -5.99 5.68 -1.57
N GLU A 36 -5.62 4.96 -2.63
CA GLU A 36 -5.90 5.43 -4.00
C GLU A 36 -7.40 5.54 -4.27
N ARG A 37 -8.19 4.60 -3.72
CA ARG A 37 -9.65 4.68 -3.78
C ARG A 37 -10.18 5.91 -3.04
N SER A 38 -9.67 6.26 -1.87
CA SER A 38 -10.11 7.46 -1.14
C SER A 38 -9.79 8.74 -1.93
N VAL A 39 -8.66 8.79 -2.63
CA VAL A 39 -8.32 9.91 -3.52
C VAL A 39 -9.33 10.03 -4.67
N VAL A 40 -9.66 8.92 -5.33
CA VAL A 40 -10.65 8.90 -6.42
C VAL A 40 -12.05 9.28 -5.91
N GLU A 41 -12.48 8.72 -4.77
CA GLU A 41 -13.78 9.04 -4.16
C GLU A 41 -13.88 10.52 -3.78
N PHE A 42 -12.81 11.11 -3.24
CA PHE A 42 -12.77 12.55 -2.95
C PHE A 42 -12.91 13.39 -4.22
N LYS A 43 -12.15 13.08 -5.28
CA LYS A 43 -12.23 13.82 -6.56
C LYS A 43 -13.61 13.72 -7.21
N LEU A 44 -14.33 12.63 -6.97
CA LEU A 44 -15.71 12.42 -7.43
C LEU A 44 -16.77 13.05 -6.50
N GLY A 45 -16.37 13.68 -5.39
CA GLY A 45 -17.30 14.25 -4.41
C GLY A 45 -18.09 13.21 -3.60
N LEU A 46 -17.62 11.97 -3.55
CA LEU A 46 -18.28 10.88 -2.81
C LEU A 46 -17.93 10.98 -1.32
N SER A 47 -18.93 11.06 -0.44
CA SER A 47 -18.75 11.24 1.01
C SER A 47 -18.02 10.10 1.73
N MET A 48 -17.88 8.93 1.09
CA MET A 48 -17.27 7.74 1.69
C MET A 48 -15.73 7.77 1.69
N TRP A 49 -15.12 8.79 1.08
CA TRP A 49 -13.67 8.88 0.94
C TRP A 49 -12.94 8.84 2.30
N GLU A 50 -13.52 9.44 3.35
CA GLU A 50 -12.97 9.45 4.71
C GLU A 50 -12.92 8.05 5.32
N ASP A 51 -14.02 7.29 5.20
CA ASP A 51 -14.08 5.89 5.66
C ASP A 51 -13.07 5.02 4.91
N CYS A 52 -12.91 5.26 3.62
CA CYS A 52 -11.92 4.55 2.80
C CYS A 52 -10.48 4.87 3.24
N LEU A 53 -10.19 6.14 3.54
CA LEU A 53 -8.90 6.57 4.06
C LEU A 53 -8.61 5.99 5.46
N MET A 54 -9.60 5.97 6.35
CA MET A 54 -9.46 5.34 7.68
C MET A 54 -9.18 3.84 7.57
N ALA A 55 -9.88 3.14 6.66
CA ALA A 55 -9.61 1.73 6.38
C ALA A 55 -8.21 1.51 5.81
N ALA A 56 -7.71 2.42 4.95
CA ALA A 56 -6.33 2.37 4.45
C ALA A 56 -5.31 2.44 5.59
N ILE A 57 -5.50 3.41 6.51
CA ILE A 57 -4.65 3.60 7.70
C ILE A 57 -4.62 2.34 8.56
N GLU A 58 -5.77 1.70 8.79
CA GLU A 58 -5.84 0.46 9.56
C GLU A 58 -5.03 -0.66 8.89
N LYS A 59 -5.13 -0.81 7.56
CA LYS A 59 -4.33 -1.79 6.82
C LYS A 59 -2.84 -1.48 6.86
N PHE A 60 -2.42 -0.23 6.79
CA PHE A 60 -1.01 0.13 6.95
C PHE A 60 -0.48 -0.24 8.33
N LYS A 61 -1.25 -0.02 9.41
CA LYS A 61 -0.89 -0.45 10.77
C LYS A 61 -0.73 -1.97 10.85
N LEU A 62 -1.66 -2.73 10.29
CA LEU A 62 -1.58 -4.20 10.21
C LEU A 62 -0.46 -4.69 9.30
N GLY A 63 0.02 -3.84 8.39
CA GLY A 63 1.17 -4.07 7.52
C GLY A 63 2.52 -3.71 8.15
N GLY A 64 2.54 -3.20 9.38
CA GLY A 64 3.76 -2.79 10.07
C GLY A 64 4.33 -1.45 9.57
N ALA A 65 3.54 -0.64 8.88
CA ALA A 65 3.98 0.68 8.43
C ALA A 65 4.27 1.61 9.62
N SER A 66 5.30 2.45 9.49
CA SER A 66 5.67 3.41 10.51
C SER A 66 4.58 4.48 10.67
N ALA A 67 4.44 5.04 11.87
CA ALA A 67 3.53 6.16 12.10
C ALA A 67 3.91 7.38 11.23
N THR A 68 5.21 7.58 10.97
CA THR A 68 5.74 8.62 10.07
C THR A 68 5.25 8.42 8.64
N TYR A 69 5.37 7.20 8.09
CA TYR A 69 4.87 6.87 6.75
C TYR A 69 3.37 7.17 6.62
N ILE A 70 2.59 6.71 7.60
CA ILE A 70 1.14 6.92 7.62
C ILE A 70 0.81 8.42 7.69
N ALA A 71 1.51 9.19 8.53
CA ALA A 71 1.30 10.62 8.63
C ALA A 71 1.60 11.37 7.32
N VAL A 72 2.69 10.99 6.63
CA VAL A 72 3.03 11.54 5.31
C VAL A 72 1.96 11.22 4.29
N LEU A 73 1.47 9.97 4.24
CA LEU A 73 0.39 9.58 3.34
C LEU A 73 -0.88 10.38 3.60
N VAL A 74 -1.31 10.48 4.86
CA VAL A 74 -2.51 11.25 5.22
C VAL A 74 -2.34 12.71 4.82
N LYS A 75 -1.18 13.32 5.12
CA LYS A 75 -0.91 14.72 4.74
C LYS A 75 -0.90 14.93 3.22
N ASN A 76 -0.42 13.95 2.45
CA ASN A 76 -0.41 13.98 0.98
C ASN A 76 -1.74 13.63 0.33
N HIS A 77 -2.77 13.29 1.11
CA HIS A 77 -4.08 13.01 0.54
C HIS A 77 -4.62 14.26 -0.16
N TYR A 78 -5.21 14.10 -1.34
CA TYR A 78 -5.65 15.22 -2.19
C TYR A 78 -6.64 16.17 -1.48
N ALA A 79 -7.43 15.65 -0.53
CA ALA A 79 -8.29 16.46 0.34
C ALA A 79 -7.54 17.49 1.21
N ASN A 80 -6.29 17.21 1.54
CA ASN A 80 -5.43 18.08 2.33
C ASN A 80 -4.60 19.04 1.47
N GLU A 81 -4.32 18.70 0.20
CA GLU A 81 -3.62 19.59 -0.74
C GLU A 81 -4.44 20.85 -1.02
N THR A 82 -5.76 20.74 -1.14
CA THR A 82 -6.64 21.90 -1.33
C THR A 82 -6.74 22.81 -0.12
N ALA A 83 -6.30 22.37 1.06
CA ALA A 83 -6.45 23.11 2.31
C ALA A 83 -5.27 24.04 2.62
N GLN A 84 -4.07 23.81 2.07
CA GLN A 84 -2.87 24.57 2.46
C GLN A 84 -1.87 24.76 1.32
N ASP A 85 -2.01 25.87 0.60
CA ASP A 85 -0.85 26.57 0.03
C ASP A 85 0.10 26.94 1.18
N GLY A 86 1.11 26.13 1.51
CA GLY A 86 2.25 26.63 2.30
C GLY A 86 3.02 25.72 3.26
N LEU A 87 2.72 24.42 3.43
CA LEU A 87 3.53 23.56 4.30
C LEU A 87 4.25 22.44 3.54
N GLY A 88 5.31 22.84 2.82
CA GLY A 88 6.32 21.92 2.30
C GLY A 88 6.87 21.02 3.41
N PHE A 89 7.05 19.74 3.11
CA PHE A 89 7.79 18.84 3.99
C PHE A 89 9.24 19.32 4.14
N LYS A 90 9.86 19.02 5.28
CA LYS A 90 11.32 19.12 5.37
C LYS A 90 11.91 18.11 4.39
N ILE A 91 13.00 18.47 3.71
CA ILE A 91 13.68 17.58 2.74
C ILE A 91 13.94 16.20 3.36
N ASP A 92 14.31 16.14 4.64
CA ASP A 92 14.56 14.90 5.36
C ASP A 92 13.33 13.98 5.47
N GLU A 93 12.12 14.54 5.63
CA GLU A 93 10.87 13.76 5.69
C GLU A 93 10.54 13.16 4.32
N ILE A 94 10.80 13.90 3.24
CA ILE A 94 10.62 13.42 1.86
C ILE A 94 11.61 12.27 1.58
N VAL A 95 12.87 12.45 1.96
CA VAL A 95 13.92 11.43 1.77
C VAL A 95 13.60 10.18 2.59
N GLN A 96 13.16 10.35 3.84
CA GLN A 96 12.75 9.22 4.68
C GLN A 96 11.56 8.47 4.08
N ALA A 97 10.50 9.18 3.67
CA ALA A 97 9.33 8.55 3.05
C ALA A 97 9.70 7.84 1.75
N TRP A 98 10.62 8.39 0.95
CA TRP A 98 11.12 7.77 -0.26
C TRP A 98 11.91 6.49 0.03
N ASN A 99 12.78 6.50 1.05
CA ASN A 99 13.52 5.32 1.48
C ASN A 99 12.59 4.23 2.01
N GLU A 100 11.60 4.59 2.83
CA GLU A 100 10.59 3.66 3.35
C GLU A 100 9.74 3.07 2.21
N MET A 101 9.36 3.88 1.21
CA MET A 101 8.66 3.39 0.02
C MET A 101 9.56 2.49 -0.84
N TYR A 102 10.85 2.83 -0.99
CA TYR A 102 11.81 2.00 -1.71
C TYR A 102 12.00 0.65 -1.00
N ASP A 103 12.03 0.63 0.32
CA ASP A 103 12.07 -0.59 1.12
C ASP A 103 10.81 -1.42 0.91
N ILE A 104 9.61 -0.82 1.00
CA ILE A 104 8.35 -1.50 0.67
C ILE A 104 8.40 -2.10 -0.75
N LYS A 105 8.89 -1.34 -1.74
CA LYS A 105 9.07 -1.84 -3.11
C LYS A 105 10.10 -2.96 -3.19
N ARG A 106 11.19 -2.91 -2.41
CA ARG A 106 12.20 -3.99 -2.33
C ARG A 106 11.57 -5.26 -1.74
N TRP A 107 10.76 -5.13 -0.70
CA TRP A 107 9.97 -6.24 -0.13
C TRP A 107 8.98 -6.82 -1.15
N LEU A 108 8.30 -5.97 -1.92
CA LEU A 108 7.36 -6.39 -2.96
C LEU A 108 8.03 -7.04 -4.19
N ARG A 109 9.27 -6.65 -4.54
CA ARG A 109 10.01 -7.17 -5.70
C ARG A 109 10.31 -8.68 -5.65
N GLY A 110 10.13 -9.33 -4.50
CA GLY A 110 10.16 -10.80 -4.43
C GLY A 110 9.06 -11.48 -5.28
N VAL A 111 7.97 -10.76 -5.58
CA VAL A 111 6.86 -11.26 -6.39
C VAL A 111 6.76 -10.45 -7.69
N PRO A 112 6.88 -11.08 -8.88
CA PRO A 112 6.82 -10.35 -10.14
C PRO A 112 5.43 -9.71 -10.38
N LEU A 113 5.36 -8.37 -10.38
CA LEU A 113 4.11 -7.60 -10.56
C LEU A 113 3.42 -7.83 -11.92
N PHE A 114 4.12 -8.36 -12.94
CA PHE A 114 3.56 -8.54 -14.29
C PHE A 114 2.32 -9.45 -14.32
N ARG A 115 2.11 -10.28 -13.29
CA ARG A 115 0.92 -11.16 -13.23
C ARG A 115 -0.38 -10.41 -12.88
N LEU A 116 -0.29 -9.23 -12.28
CA LEU A 116 -1.49 -8.46 -11.90
C LEU A 116 -1.97 -7.52 -13.02
N GLU A 117 -1.08 -7.09 -13.92
CA GLU A 117 -1.41 -6.15 -14.99
C GLU A 117 -2.60 -6.60 -15.88
N PRO A 118 -2.68 -7.87 -16.33
CA PRO A 118 -3.85 -8.34 -17.08
C PRO A 118 -5.15 -8.31 -16.27
N LEU A 119 -5.09 -8.52 -14.95
CA LEU A 119 -6.26 -8.51 -14.08
C LEU A 119 -6.82 -7.10 -13.92
N PHE A 120 -5.95 -6.10 -13.73
CA PHE A 120 -6.35 -4.69 -13.68
C PHE A 120 -6.96 -4.23 -15.01
N ARG A 121 -6.33 -4.55 -16.14
CA ARG A 121 -6.87 -4.18 -17.47
C ARG A 121 -8.25 -4.80 -17.73
N ARG A 122 -8.49 -6.02 -17.25
CA ARG A 122 -9.81 -6.70 -17.40
C ARG A 122 -10.89 -6.10 -16.50
N ARG A 123 -10.55 -5.74 -15.27
CA ARG A 123 -11.55 -5.31 -14.26
C ARG A 123 -11.86 -3.83 -14.30
N VAL A 124 -10.95 -3.00 -14.83
CA VAL A 124 -11.12 -1.55 -14.78
C VAL A 124 -10.99 -0.83 -16.13
N PRO A 125 -11.57 -1.34 -17.25
CA PRO A 125 -11.53 -0.60 -18.52
C PRO A 125 -12.31 0.73 -18.44
N GLN A 126 -13.37 0.78 -17.64
CA GLN A 126 -14.23 1.96 -17.52
C GLN A 126 -13.66 3.07 -16.62
N LEU A 127 -12.68 2.79 -15.73
CA LEU A 127 -12.03 3.87 -14.97
C LEU A 127 -11.29 4.81 -15.91
N HIS A 128 -10.61 4.25 -16.92
CA HIS A 128 -9.81 5.06 -17.81
C HIS A 128 -10.68 6.09 -18.53
N THR A 129 -11.80 5.65 -19.10
CA THR A 129 -12.78 6.55 -19.74
C THR A 129 -13.39 7.53 -18.74
N ALA A 130 -13.71 7.09 -17.52
CA ALA A 130 -14.28 7.98 -16.50
C ALA A 130 -13.30 9.08 -16.04
N LEU A 131 -11.99 8.76 -15.94
CA LEU A 131 -10.95 9.70 -15.54
C LEU A 131 -10.54 10.67 -16.64
N GLU A 132 -10.71 10.33 -17.92
CA GLU A 132 -10.46 11.27 -19.03
C GLU A 132 -11.50 12.41 -19.13
N HIS A 133 -12.64 12.25 -18.44
CA HIS A 133 -13.75 13.21 -18.49
C HIS A 133 -13.92 14.03 -17.19
N ILE A 134 -12.96 13.97 -16.26
CA ILE A 134 -12.88 14.80 -15.05
C ILE A 134 -11.70 15.77 -15.21
#